data_AF-A0A354GEH3-F1
#
_entry.id   AF-A0A354GEH3-F1
#
_cell.length_a   1.000
_cell.length_b   1.000
_cell.length_c   1.000
_cell.angle_alpha   90.00
_cell.angle_beta   90.00
_cell.angle_gamma   90.00
#
_symmetry.space_group_name_H-M   'P 1'
#
loop_
_entity.id
_entity.type
_entity.pdbx_description
1 polymer ?
#
loop_
_entity_poly.entity_id
_entity_poly.type
_entity_poly.pdbx_seq_one_letter_code
_entity_poly.pdbx_strand_id
1 'polypeptide(L)'
;MSVTDIGTIKKLNQDEKGFYKLIISVNMPFYTKYLQFEVWGSELLQNSDGQKFELEDQVEVEYYFKRDSLGLISLTRAQIEYCPVCFNGLERIETQRMDCRGCSLVPYYEQRERINSEMVLVACTDKQYSHSTGYRLEFFEPCTDSSFISVVFPNKPLLYSMVSSLHVGKVYTVMGWKDKNIFDLLDIHESNDYESQ
;
A
#
# COMPACT_ATOMS: atom_id res chain seq x y z
N MET A 1 4.18 -1.35 22.45
CA MET A 1 3.61 -2.23 21.42
C MET A 1 4.70 -2.44 20.37
N SER A 2 5.13 -3.68 20.13
CA SER A 2 6.07 -3.99 19.05
C SER A 2 5.33 -4.15 17.73
N VAL A 3 6.04 -3.93 16.64
CA VAL A 3 5.59 -4.06 15.24
C VAL A 3 6.60 -4.94 14.53
N THR A 4 6.11 -5.85 13.69
CA THR A 4 6.93 -6.72 12.86
C THR A 4 6.63 -6.44 11.40
N ASP A 5 7.67 -6.13 10.62
CA ASP A 5 7.59 -5.89 9.18
C ASP A 5 8.63 -6.75 8.44
N ILE A 6 8.40 -7.02 7.15
CA ILE A 6 9.38 -7.65 6.27
C ILE A 6 9.93 -6.60 5.31
N GLY A 7 11.25 -6.56 5.14
CA GLY A 7 11.89 -5.57 4.29
C GLY A 7 13.26 -5.99 3.77
N THR A 8 13.92 -5.02 3.15
CA THR A 8 15.26 -5.18 2.56
C THR A 8 16.21 -4.16 3.15
N ILE A 9 17.43 -4.59 3.49
CA ILE A 9 18.46 -3.69 4.00
C ILE A 9 18.96 -2.79 2.88
N LYS A 10 18.68 -1.48 2.98
CA LYS A 10 19.14 -0.47 2.01
C LYS A 10 20.36 0.30 2.47
N LYS A 11 20.62 0.32 3.77
CA LYS A 11 21.83 0.91 4.32
C LYS A 11 22.24 0.16 5.58
N LEU A 12 23.51 -0.19 5.65
CA LEU A 12 24.15 -0.76 6.83
C LEU A 12 25.59 -0.27 6.88
N ASN A 13 25.83 0.79 7.62
CA ASN A 13 27.16 1.37 7.77
C ASN A 13 27.40 1.82 9.20
N GLN A 14 28.64 1.70 9.66
CA GLN A 14 29.05 2.24 10.94
C GLN A 14 29.22 3.76 10.81
N ASP A 15 28.63 4.50 11.74
CA ASP A 15 28.79 5.94 11.88
C ASP A 15 30.06 6.26 12.67
N GLU A 16 30.62 7.46 12.48
CA GLU A 16 31.80 7.94 13.20
C GLU A 16 31.58 7.98 14.73
N LYS A 17 30.31 8.10 15.16
CA LYS A 17 29.90 8.10 16.57
C LYS A 17 29.84 6.69 17.19
N GLY A 18 30.14 5.64 16.43
CA GLY A 18 30.28 4.27 16.93
C GLY A 18 29.02 3.40 16.88
N PHE A 19 27.87 3.94 16.45
CA PHE A 19 26.65 3.16 16.19
C PHE A 19 26.56 2.73 14.72
N TYR A 20 25.74 1.72 14.43
CA TYR A 20 25.41 1.33 13.07
C TYR A 20 24.12 2.01 12.63
N LYS A 21 24.17 2.68 11.48
CA LYS A 21 22.99 3.20 10.80
C LYS A 21 22.40 2.12 9.91
N LEU A 22 21.25 1.60 10.33
CA LEU A 22 20.49 0.59 9.60
C LEU A 22 19.25 1.25 8.97
N ILE A 23 19.11 1.15 7.64
CA ILE A 23 17.89 1.54 6.92
C ILE A 23 17.29 0.32 6.26
N ILE A 24 16.05 0.01 6.58
CA ILE A 24 15.27 -1.07 5.98
C ILE A 24 14.15 -0.46 5.14
N SER A 25 14.07 -0.84 3.87
CA SER A 25 12.91 -0.55 3.03
C SER A 25 11.84 -1.61 3.26
N VAL A 26 10.71 -1.20 3.81
CA VAL A 26 9.51 -2.01 3.94
C VAL A 26 8.57 -1.62 2.80
N ASN A 27 8.27 -2.57 1.93
CA ASN A 27 7.32 -2.34 0.85
C ASN A 27 5.91 -2.52 1.42
N MET A 28 5.17 -1.41 1.46
CA MET A 28 3.74 -1.44 1.72
C MET A 28 2.99 -1.30 0.39
N PRO A 29 1.70 -1.64 0.35
CA PRO A 29 0.88 -1.32 -0.80
C PRO A 29 1.02 0.18 -1.12
N PHE A 30 1.40 0.47 -2.38
CA PHE A 30 1.43 1.82 -2.98
C PHE A 30 2.55 2.76 -2.54
N TYR A 31 3.39 2.41 -1.56
CA TYR A 31 4.59 3.20 -1.23
C TYR A 31 5.62 2.39 -0.43
N THR A 32 6.88 2.82 -0.51
CA THR A 32 7.97 2.25 0.30
C THR A 32 8.18 3.09 1.55
N LYS A 33 8.09 2.46 2.72
CA LYS A 33 8.47 3.08 3.99
C LYS A 33 9.91 2.72 4.31
N TYR A 34 10.68 3.72 4.74
CA TYR A 34 12.04 3.51 5.20
C TYR A 34 12.07 3.56 6.72
N LEU A 35 12.46 2.45 7.35
CA LEU A 35 12.71 2.37 8.78
C LEU A 35 14.19 2.67 9.03
N GLN A 36 14.48 3.72 9.79
CA GLN A 36 15.84 4.09 10.16
C GLN A 36 16.08 3.77 11.65
N PHE A 37 17.14 3.00 11.91
CA PHE A 37 17.57 2.61 13.24
C PHE A 37 19.02 3.05 13.51
N GLU A 38 19.27 3.43 14.76
CA GLU A 38 20.61 3.63 15.31
C GLU A 38 20.91 2.46 16.25
N VAL A 39 21.68 1.49 15.78
CA VAL A 39 21.93 0.24 16.49
C VAL A 39 23.28 0.32 17.20
N TRP A 40 23.26 0.20 18.53
CA TRP A 40 24.44 0.18 19.37
C TRP A 40 24.88 -1.27 19.61
N GLY A 41 26.04 -1.65 19.08
CA GLY A 41 26.55 -3.02 19.13
C GLY A 41 26.16 -3.86 17.91
N SER A 42 26.98 -4.86 17.57
CA SER A 42 26.82 -5.67 16.36
C SER A 42 25.97 -6.93 16.55
N GLU A 43 25.53 -7.23 17.78
CA GLU A 43 24.83 -8.48 18.13
C GLU A 43 23.49 -8.60 17.41
N LEU A 44 22.73 -7.50 17.32
CA LEU A 44 21.45 -7.43 16.58
C LEU A 44 21.63 -7.37 15.06
N LEU A 45 22.87 -7.30 14.57
CA LEU A 45 23.22 -7.22 13.15
C LEU A 45 23.83 -8.54 12.65
N GLN A 46 23.56 -9.63 13.36
CA GLN A 46 23.95 -10.98 13.02
C GLN A 46 22.72 -11.88 13.05
N ASN A 47 22.68 -12.86 12.14
CA ASN A 47 21.64 -13.88 12.14
C ASN A 47 21.91 -14.94 13.23
N SER A 48 21.01 -15.91 13.36
CA SER A 48 21.14 -17.03 14.30
C SER A 48 22.40 -17.88 14.12
N ASP A 49 22.99 -17.85 12.92
CA ASP A 49 24.21 -18.57 12.57
C ASP A 49 25.49 -17.73 12.80
N GLY A 50 25.35 -16.51 13.36
CA GLY A 50 26.45 -15.57 13.58
C GLY A 50 26.97 -14.88 12.32
N GLN A 51 26.30 -15.04 11.18
CA GLN A 51 26.62 -14.33 9.95
C GLN A 51 26.09 -12.90 10.02
N LYS A 52 26.92 -11.94 9.62
CA LYS A 52 26.50 -10.54 9.51
C LYS A 52 25.50 -10.37 8.38
N PHE A 53 24.53 -9.49 8.59
CA PHE A 53 23.66 -9.06 7.50
C PHE A 53 24.44 -8.19 6.50
N GLU A 54 24.06 -8.28 5.23
CA GLU A 54 24.65 -7.49 4.14
C GLU A 54 23.61 -6.54 3.52
N LEU A 55 24.08 -5.65 2.64
CA LEU A 55 23.16 -4.84 1.84
C LEU A 55 22.32 -5.76 0.94
N GLU A 56 21.07 -5.38 0.73
CA GLU A 56 20.07 -6.14 -0.02
C GLU A 56 19.65 -7.47 0.62
N ASP A 57 20.15 -7.82 1.81
CA ASP A 57 19.60 -8.93 2.59
C ASP A 57 18.12 -8.67 2.91
N GLN A 58 17.34 -9.71 2.76
CA GLN A 58 15.93 -9.75 3.11
C GLN A 58 15.76 -10.14 4.58
N VAL A 59 15.00 -9.34 5.31
CA VAL A 59 14.91 -9.43 6.76
C VAL A 59 13.50 -9.24 7.26
N GLU A 60 13.15 -10.00 8.31
CA GLU A 60 12.04 -9.67 9.19
C GLU A 60 12.59 -8.82 10.32
N VAL A 61 11.94 -7.68 10.56
CA VAL A 61 12.35 -6.67 11.54
C VAL A 61 11.26 -6.46 12.57
N GLU A 62 11.59 -6.70 13.83
CA GLU A 62 10.73 -6.35 14.96
C GLU A 62 11.24 -5.07 15.63
N TYR A 63 10.34 -4.11 15.84
CA TYR A 63 10.69 -2.81 16.40
C TYR A 63 9.57 -2.19 17.24
N TYR A 64 9.89 -1.13 17.98
CA TYR A 64 8.91 -0.33 18.72
C TYR A 64 9.15 1.16 18.52
N PHE A 65 8.09 1.95 18.74
CA PHE A 65 8.17 3.41 18.72
C PHE A 65 8.56 3.96 20.09
N LYS A 66 9.58 4.84 20.12
CA LYS A 66 10.04 5.54 21.31
C LYS A 66 10.04 7.05 21.07
N ARG A 67 8.92 7.72 21.39
CA ARG A 67 8.69 9.17 21.19
C ARG A 67 8.99 9.61 19.74
N ASP A 68 10.25 9.87 19.42
CA ASP A 68 10.72 10.41 18.13
C ASP A 68 11.70 9.47 17.40
N SER A 69 11.92 8.25 17.90
CA SER A 69 12.82 7.28 17.28
C SER A 69 12.27 5.85 17.26
N LEU A 70 12.84 5.01 16.39
CA LEU A 70 12.56 3.59 16.32
C LEU A 70 13.60 2.82 17.14
N GLY A 71 13.12 1.93 18.01
CA GLY A 71 13.97 0.96 18.70
C GLY A 71 13.91 -0.39 18.00
N LEU A 72 15.06 -0.88 17.54
CA LEU A 72 15.19 -2.24 17.00
C LEU A 72 15.11 -3.26 18.15
N ILE A 73 14.27 -4.29 18.01
CA ILE A 73 14.14 -5.40 18.95
C ILE A 73 14.90 -6.61 18.40
N SER A 74 14.57 -7.01 17.18
CA SER A 74 15.17 -8.18 16.53
C SER A 74 15.25 -7.99 15.02
N LEU A 75 16.19 -8.71 14.42
CA LEU A 75 16.44 -8.74 12.98
C LEU A 75 16.77 -10.18 12.60
N THR A 76 15.96 -10.80 11.75
CA THR A 76 16.15 -12.19 11.32
C THR A 76 16.14 -12.27 9.80
N ARG A 77 16.86 -13.25 9.21
CA ARG A 77 16.80 -13.45 7.76
C ARG A 77 15.40 -13.92 7.38
N ALA A 78 14.76 -13.19 6.48
CA ALA A 78 13.52 -13.62 5.87
C ALA A 78 13.85 -14.32 4.56
N GLN A 79 13.26 -15.50 4.33
CA GLN A 79 13.10 -16.03 2.99
C GLN A 79 11.85 -15.38 2.41
N ILE A 80 11.99 -14.30 1.64
CA ILE A 80 10.83 -13.71 0.97
C ILE A 80 10.49 -14.60 -0.23
N GLU A 81 9.64 -15.59 -0.02
CA GLU A 81 8.99 -16.34 -1.10
C GLU A 81 7.72 -15.63 -1.63
N TYR A 82 7.47 -14.38 -1.25
CA TYR A 82 6.19 -13.71 -1.51
C TYR A 82 6.31 -12.49 -2.41
N CYS A 83 5.54 -12.50 -3.49
CA CYS A 83 5.26 -11.31 -4.27
C CYS A 83 4.22 -10.44 -3.55
N PRO A 84 4.41 -9.12 -3.51
CA PRO A 84 3.48 -8.19 -2.87
C PRO A 84 2.08 -8.20 -3.50
N VAL A 85 1.92 -8.74 -4.71
CA VAL A 85 0.63 -9.01 -5.36
C VAL A 85 -0.10 -10.20 -4.72
N CYS A 86 0.66 -11.23 -4.33
CA CYS A 86 0.16 -12.48 -3.74
C CYS A 86 -0.38 -12.26 -2.30
N PHE A 87 0.07 -11.20 -1.61
CA PHE A 87 -0.42 -10.82 -0.26
C PHE A 87 -1.69 -9.95 -0.27
N ASN A 88 -1.96 -9.28 -1.39
CA ASN A 88 -3.12 -8.38 -1.53
C ASN A 88 -4.25 -8.92 -2.41
N GLY A 89 -4.05 -10.04 -3.09
CA GLY A 89 -5.07 -10.73 -3.86
C GLY A 89 -5.59 -9.91 -5.05
N LEU A 90 -5.51 -10.52 -6.24
CA LEU A 90 -6.40 -10.24 -7.38
C LEU A 90 -6.01 -9.06 -8.29
N GLU A 91 -4.73 -8.87 -8.63
CA GLU A 91 -4.36 -8.04 -9.79
C GLU A 91 -4.19 -8.87 -11.07
N ARG A 92 -4.77 -8.37 -12.16
CA ARG A 92 -4.34 -8.68 -13.53
C ARG A 92 -3.28 -7.65 -13.93
N ILE A 93 -2.01 -8.00 -13.79
CA ILE A 93 -0.89 -7.13 -14.19
C ILE A 93 -0.47 -7.50 -15.62
N GLU A 94 -0.80 -6.66 -16.60
CA GLU A 94 -0.20 -6.74 -17.94
C GLU A 94 1.17 -6.05 -18.05
N THR A 95 1.68 -5.43 -16.98
CA THR A 95 3.00 -4.78 -17.01
C THR A 95 3.87 -5.17 -15.81
N GLN A 96 4.91 -5.94 -16.13
CA GLN A 96 6.03 -6.39 -15.29
C GLN A 96 5.85 -7.76 -14.61
N ARG A 97 6.37 -8.78 -15.31
CA ARG A 97 6.68 -10.11 -14.80
C ARG A 97 7.59 -10.01 -13.56
N MET A 98 7.03 -10.24 -12.38
CA MET A 98 7.74 -10.94 -11.31
C MET A 98 7.07 -12.29 -11.11
N ASP A 99 7.82 -13.35 -11.36
CA ASP A 99 7.35 -14.74 -11.39
C ASP A 99 7.04 -15.26 -9.96
N CYS A 100 5.94 -14.79 -9.37
CA CYS A 100 5.32 -15.45 -8.20
C CYS A 100 4.47 -16.60 -8.72
N ARG A 101 4.94 -17.84 -8.53
CA ARG A 101 4.15 -19.04 -8.80
C ARG A 101 2.80 -19.09 -8.06
N GLY A 102 2.55 -18.19 -7.11
CA GLY A 102 1.26 -18.00 -6.44
C GLY A 102 0.19 -17.27 -7.26
N CYS A 103 0.56 -16.33 -8.14
CA CYS A 103 -0.42 -15.61 -8.98
C CYS A 103 -1.12 -16.54 -10.00
N SER A 104 -0.44 -17.61 -10.42
CA SER A 104 -0.98 -18.64 -11.32
C SER A 104 -1.95 -19.62 -10.65
N LEU A 105 -2.10 -19.59 -9.33
CA LEU A 105 -3.00 -20.49 -8.59
C LEU A 105 -4.39 -19.89 -8.34
N VAL A 106 -4.54 -18.57 -8.50
CA VAL A 106 -5.85 -17.91 -8.38
C VAL A 106 -6.66 -18.15 -9.65
N PRO A 107 -7.83 -18.80 -9.58
CA PRO A 107 -8.66 -19.04 -10.74
C PRO A 107 -9.04 -17.72 -11.45
N TYR A 108 -9.06 -17.72 -12.78
CA TYR A 108 -9.35 -16.52 -13.60
C TYR A 108 -10.62 -15.77 -13.18
N TYR A 109 -11.64 -16.50 -12.71
CA TYR A 109 -12.92 -15.93 -12.28
C TYR A 109 -12.88 -15.23 -10.91
N GLU A 110 -11.81 -15.38 -10.14
CA GLU A 110 -11.63 -14.69 -8.86
C GLU A 110 -10.82 -13.39 -9.01
N GLN A 111 -10.20 -13.16 -10.17
CA GLN A 111 -9.38 -11.98 -10.43
C GLN A 111 -10.26 -10.72 -10.56
N ARG A 112 -9.86 -9.62 -9.88
CA ARG A 112 -10.54 -8.32 -9.95
C ARG A 112 -9.89 -7.46 -11.02
N GLU A 113 -10.71 -6.69 -11.73
CA GLU A 113 -10.21 -5.74 -12.71
C GLU A 113 -9.82 -4.45 -11.99
N ARG A 114 -8.57 -3.99 -12.19
CA ARG A 114 -8.13 -2.68 -11.68
C ARG A 114 -8.64 -1.59 -12.60
N ILE A 115 -9.24 -0.56 -12.02
CA ILE A 115 -9.50 0.68 -12.74
C ILE A 115 -8.59 1.76 -12.18
N ASN A 116 -7.90 2.46 -13.08
CA ASN A 116 -7.18 3.68 -12.83
C ASN A 116 -7.47 4.61 -14.02
N SER A 117 -8.48 5.45 -13.87
CA SER A 117 -9.01 6.25 -14.97
C SER A 117 -9.57 7.58 -14.48
N GLU A 118 -9.66 8.52 -15.39
CA GLU A 118 -10.32 9.80 -15.15
C GLU A 118 -11.83 9.64 -15.27
N MET A 119 -12.53 9.96 -14.20
CA MET A 119 -13.97 9.80 -14.11
C MET A 119 -14.62 11.07 -13.59
N VAL A 120 -15.82 11.35 -14.08
CA VAL A 120 -16.66 12.43 -13.57
C VAL A 120 -17.44 11.92 -12.37
N LEU A 121 -17.35 12.61 -11.23
CA LEU A 121 -18.22 12.33 -10.10
C LEU A 121 -19.62 12.88 -10.41
N VAL A 122 -20.60 12.01 -10.66
CA VAL A 122 -21.96 12.42 -11.04
C VAL A 122 -22.93 12.47 -9.86
N ALA A 123 -22.64 11.76 -8.77
CA ALA A 123 -23.40 11.87 -7.54
C ALA A 123 -22.55 11.53 -6.31
N CYS A 124 -22.75 12.29 -5.23
CA CYS A 124 -22.22 11.98 -3.90
C CYS A 124 -23.37 12.14 -2.90
N THR A 125 -23.76 11.06 -2.24
CA THR A 125 -24.89 11.04 -1.32
C THR A 125 -24.52 10.34 -0.03
N ASP A 126 -24.85 10.95 1.09
CA ASP A 126 -24.79 10.27 2.38
C ASP A 126 -25.98 9.31 2.49
N LYS A 127 -25.71 8.06 2.87
CA LYS A 127 -26.72 7.01 2.97
C LYS A 127 -26.52 6.17 4.22
N GLN A 128 -27.63 5.90 4.91
CA GLN A 128 -27.67 4.95 6.01
C GLN A 128 -27.71 3.52 5.47
N TYR A 129 -26.69 2.72 5.77
CA TYR A 129 -26.68 1.27 5.54
C TYR A 129 -26.96 0.52 6.85
N SER A 130 -27.21 -0.79 6.76
CA SER A 130 -27.66 -1.64 7.87
C SER A 130 -26.82 -1.54 9.14
N HIS A 131 -25.53 -1.22 9.01
CA HIS A 131 -24.57 -1.22 10.11
C HIS A 131 -23.73 0.05 10.24
N SER A 132 -23.79 0.96 9.25
CA SER A 132 -23.01 2.19 9.26
C SER A 132 -23.56 3.20 8.26
N THR A 133 -23.34 4.47 8.54
CA THR A 133 -23.52 5.56 7.58
C THR A 133 -22.34 5.57 6.62
N GLY A 134 -22.59 5.77 5.32
CA GLY A 134 -21.54 5.74 4.30
C GLY A 134 -21.86 6.66 3.13
N TYR A 135 -20.83 7.13 2.46
CA TYR A 135 -20.99 7.94 1.26
C TYR A 135 -21.12 7.04 0.03
N ARG A 136 -22.27 7.11 -0.66
CA ARG A 136 -22.44 6.53 -1.98
C ARG A 136 -21.93 7.52 -3.03
N LEU A 137 -20.93 7.09 -3.77
CA LEU A 137 -20.33 7.80 -4.89
C LEU A 137 -20.73 7.13 -6.20
N GLU A 138 -21.03 7.94 -7.21
CA GLU A 138 -21.30 7.48 -8.56
C GLU A 138 -20.37 8.20 -9.52
N PHE A 139 -19.59 7.42 -10.25
CA PHE A 139 -18.61 7.88 -11.21
C PHE A 139 -19.03 7.49 -12.61
N PHE A 140 -18.79 8.37 -13.57
CA PHE A 140 -18.98 8.11 -14.99
C PHE A 140 -17.65 8.21 -15.72
N GLU A 141 -17.29 7.18 -16.47
CA GLU A 141 -16.09 7.13 -17.30
C GLU A 141 -16.48 7.41 -18.76
N PRO A 142 -16.13 8.59 -19.32
CA PRO A 142 -16.57 8.98 -20.66
C PRO A 142 -16.01 8.09 -21.77
N CYS A 143 -14.79 7.56 -21.60
CA CYS A 143 -14.13 6.77 -22.63
C CYS A 143 -14.78 5.40 -22.86
N THR A 144 -15.36 4.82 -21.81
CA THR A 144 -15.95 3.47 -21.82
C THR A 144 -17.47 3.50 -21.72
N ASP A 145 -18.08 4.69 -21.65
CA ASP A 145 -19.50 4.92 -21.41
C ASP A 145 -20.05 4.09 -20.23
N SER A 146 -19.23 3.97 -19.18
CA SER A 146 -19.48 3.10 -18.03
C SER A 146 -19.72 3.90 -16.77
N SER A 147 -20.61 3.40 -15.91
CA SER A 147 -20.86 3.96 -14.58
C SER A 147 -20.41 3.01 -13.48
N PHE A 148 -19.84 3.59 -12.43
CA PHE A 148 -19.30 2.87 -11.28
C PHE A 148 -19.90 3.43 -10.00
N ILE A 149 -20.40 2.54 -9.14
CA ILE A 149 -20.92 2.90 -7.83
C ILE A 149 -19.96 2.40 -6.77
N SER A 150 -19.49 3.31 -5.92
CA SER A 150 -18.71 2.98 -4.74
C SER A 150 -19.39 3.44 -3.46
N VAL A 151 -19.02 2.79 -2.36
CA VAL A 151 -19.46 3.18 -1.02
C VAL A 151 -18.25 3.32 -0.12
N VAL A 152 -18.07 4.51 0.45
CA VAL A 152 -16.98 4.80 1.38
C VAL A 152 -17.54 4.82 2.80
N PHE A 153 -16.99 3.96 3.66
CA PHE A 153 -17.38 3.86 5.07
C PHE A 153 -16.31 4.46 5.99
N PRO A 154 -16.66 4.83 7.25
CA PRO A 154 -15.74 5.45 8.21
C PRO A 154 -14.51 4.61 8.56
N ASN A 155 -14.55 3.29 8.32
CA ASN A 155 -13.42 2.39 8.53
C ASN A 155 -12.27 2.59 7.51
N LYS A 156 -12.49 3.39 6.46
CA LYS A 156 -11.46 3.92 5.57
C LYS A 156 -11.26 5.42 5.86
N PRO A 157 -10.62 5.80 6.98
CA PRO A 157 -10.70 7.15 7.53
C PRO A 157 -10.17 8.24 6.59
N LEU A 158 -9.08 7.96 5.85
CA LEU A 158 -8.50 8.91 4.90
C LEU A 158 -9.47 9.22 3.76
N LEU A 159 -9.88 8.21 3.00
CA LEU A 159 -10.91 8.32 1.95
C LEU A 159 -12.19 8.96 2.48
N TYR A 160 -12.70 8.47 3.62
CA TYR A 160 -13.96 8.96 4.19
C TYR A 160 -13.92 10.45 4.49
N SER A 161 -12.80 10.95 5.03
CA SER A 161 -12.62 12.39 5.27
C SER A 161 -12.57 13.20 3.96
N MET A 162 -11.92 12.66 2.93
CA MET A 162 -11.78 13.31 1.62
C MET A 162 -13.09 13.43 0.87
N VAL A 163 -14.02 12.47 1.01
CA VAL A 163 -15.30 12.49 0.27
C VAL A 163 -16.08 13.78 0.50
N SER A 164 -16.01 14.35 1.70
CA SER A 164 -16.66 15.63 2.04
C SER A 164 -16.18 16.81 1.21
N SER A 165 -14.99 16.72 0.61
CA SER A 165 -14.37 17.77 -0.21
C SER A 165 -14.58 17.57 -1.72
N LEU A 166 -15.20 16.45 -2.12
CA LEU A 166 -15.46 16.17 -3.52
C LEU A 166 -16.66 16.98 -4.05
N HIS A 167 -16.56 17.40 -5.31
CA HIS A 167 -17.57 18.20 -5.98
C HIS A 167 -18.18 17.43 -7.14
N VAL A 168 -19.51 17.35 -7.16
CA VAL A 168 -20.24 16.75 -8.28
C VAL A 168 -19.99 17.55 -9.56
N GLY A 169 -19.77 16.85 -10.67
CA GLY A 169 -19.44 17.41 -11.98
C GLY A 169 -17.95 17.61 -12.23
N LYS A 170 -17.08 17.35 -11.24
CA LYS A 170 -15.62 17.41 -11.40
C LYS A 170 -15.04 16.08 -11.87
N VAL A 171 -13.91 16.18 -12.56
CA VAL A 171 -13.11 15.04 -13.02
C VAL A 171 -12.12 14.67 -11.92
N TYR A 172 -12.04 13.39 -11.63
CA TYR A 172 -11.12 12.83 -10.67
C TYR A 172 -10.35 11.69 -11.30
N THR A 173 -9.08 11.55 -10.95
CA THR A 173 -8.36 10.30 -11.14
C THR A 173 -8.84 9.33 -10.06
N VAL A 174 -9.55 8.28 -10.47
CA VAL A 174 -10.21 7.32 -9.59
C VAL A 174 -9.49 5.99 -9.68
N MET A 175 -9.06 5.46 -8.53
CA MET A 175 -8.40 4.16 -8.42
C MET A 175 -9.25 3.19 -7.61
N GLY A 176 -9.52 2.01 -8.16
CA GLY A 176 -10.29 1.01 -7.45
C GLY A 176 -10.34 -0.36 -8.11
N TRP A 177 -11.01 -1.30 -7.43
CA TRP A 177 -11.28 -2.64 -7.96
C TRP A 177 -12.70 -2.73 -8.48
N LYS A 178 -12.85 -3.24 -9.69
CA LYS A 178 -14.13 -3.65 -10.25
C LYS A 178 -14.31 -5.15 -10.06
N ASP A 179 -15.37 -5.50 -9.34
CA ASP A 179 -15.88 -6.87 -9.26
C ASP A 179 -17.35 -6.85 -9.64
N LYS A 180 -17.64 -7.27 -10.88
CA LYS A 180 -18.98 -7.23 -11.49
C LYS A 180 -19.58 -5.82 -11.44
N ASN A 181 -20.50 -5.57 -10.51
CA ASN A 181 -21.25 -4.33 -10.33
C ASN A 181 -20.77 -3.49 -9.14
N ILE A 182 -19.75 -3.96 -8.42
CA ILE A 182 -19.22 -3.30 -7.22
C ILE A 182 -17.88 -2.68 -7.58
N PHE A 183 -17.76 -1.38 -7.32
CA PHE A 183 -16.49 -0.67 -7.42
C PHE A 183 -15.95 -0.37 -6.02
N ASP A 184 -14.87 -1.04 -5.63
CA ASP A 184 -14.19 -0.79 -4.37
C ASP A 184 -13.15 0.32 -4.55
N LEU A 185 -13.50 1.53 -4.13
CA LEU A 185 -12.66 2.70 -4.23
C LEU A 185 -11.46 2.56 -3.27
N LEU A 186 -10.26 2.70 -3.82
CA LEU A 186 -8.99 2.68 -3.11
C LEU A 186 -8.42 4.08 -2.92
N ASP A 187 -8.62 4.95 -3.91
CA ASP A 187 -8.07 6.30 -3.87
C ASP A 187 -8.78 7.22 -4.87
N ILE A 188 -8.73 8.51 -4.60
CA ILE A 188 -9.30 9.54 -5.46
C ILE A 188 -8.54 10.85 -5.32
N HIS A 189 -8.13 11.44 -6.44
CA HIS A 189 -7.48 12.75 -6.49
C HIS A 189 -8.14 13.60 -7.55
N GLU A 190 -8.28 14.91 -7.29
CA GLU A 190 -8.75 15.84 -8.32
C GLU A 190 -7.74 15.80 -9.48
N SER A 191 -8.23 15.54 -10.68
CA SER A 191 -7.38 15.64 -11.87
C SER A 191 -6.95 17.09 -11.95
N ASN A 192 -5.65 17.36 -11.82
CA ASN A 192 -5.13 18.67 -12.17
C ASN A 192 -5.37 18.83 -13.66
N ASP A 193 -6.30 19.70 -14.04
CA ASP A 193 -6.33 20.29 -15.36
C ASP A 193 -4.93 20.91 -15.55
N TYR A 194 -4.02 20.18 -16.21
CA TYR A 194 -2.92 20.84 -16.89
C TYR A 194 -3.62 21.76 -17.87
N GLU A 195 -3.48 23.05 -17.59
CA GLU A 195 -3.99 24.15 -18.40
C GLU A 195 -3.92 23.77 -19.87
N SER A 196 -5.06 23.91 -20.54
CA SER A 196 -5.12 23.98 -21.98
C SER A 196 -4.10 25.02 -22.46
N GLN A 197 -2.99 24.56 -23.03
CA GLN A 197 -2.10 25.34 -23.89
C GLN A 197 -1.81 24.52 -25.15
#